data_AF-A0AAU7E7T1-F1
#
_entry.id   AF-A0AAU7E7T1-F1
#
_cell.length_a   1.000
_cell.length_b   1.000
_cell.length_c   1.000
_cell.angle_alpha   90.00
_cell.angle_beta   90.00
_cell.angle_gamma   90.00
#
_symmetry.space_group_name_H-M   'P 1'
#
loop_
_entity.id
_entity.type
_entity.pdbx_description
1 polymer ?
#
loop_
_entity_poly.entity_id
_entity_poly.type
_entity_poly.pdbx_seq_one_letter_code
_entity_poly.pdbx_strand_id
1 'polypeptide(L)'
;MTKLSNEELKEILTKRIEKIKNSSLVDEKNINEESVKTLAKHLSLGNEIPPLAAKFFQIAPKMKVVWLHLCECTGCSESLLRSELPSFDEFIFDFFSLEYHETLMAANGTKAEELLEEVLEDEFVLAVEGGVAAIDTFFLTIGSKGESGFEILNKLATKAKAIFAVGTCSSYGGIQAAYPNPSKTCGISEVLSQKVVNIPGCPPSDVNIIANLAFYALFDTLPELDAQNRPVWAYGKCLHDLCERKAKFESGIFADTFDDEKAKNGACLFKIGCKGPYTYNNCPKVKFNSKTSWPVAAGHGCIACSEKNFWDEFGNYEKPMANIFSYAKLTNEKQNIEFTLKEQIEILSTMDFEFESNVKLILQNIAKNKLGASLIENYKKAFEKNYHFIEQNFDENSQISNDIWKYFEINFILAKGEFLKDKNDFLNAAKNYAFKHASPYDFKLTLAEKSKLDISKSFRMPLIYLCGGLDFEGIAYSALKAFEKSIQSVVEFNKQKIG
;
A
#
# COMPACT_ATOMS: atom_id res chain seq x y z
N MET A 1 -5.69 17.05 -2.58
CA MET A 1 -6.59 17.75 -1.64
C MET A 1 -5.80 18.01 -0.39
N THR A 2 -5.89 19.21 0.15
CA THR A 2 -5.28 19.56 1.42
C THR A 2 -5.90 18.72 2.52
N LYS A 3 -5.08 18.19 3.42
CA LYS A 3 -5.54 17.46 4.60
C LYS A 3 -6.37 18.40 5.48
N LEU A 4 -7.65 18.10 5.65
CA LEU A 4 -8.50 18.82 6.60
C LEU A 4 -8.05 18.48 8.03
N SER A 5 -7.91 19.52 8.85
CA SER A 5 -7.67 19.41 10.28
C SER A 5 -8.91 18.91 11.01
N ASN A 6 -8.73 18.41 12.24
CA ASN A 6 -9.86 17.99 13.07
C ASN A 6 -10.82 19.16 13.40
N GLU A 7 -10.30 20.39 13.50
CA GLU A 7 -11.15 21.57 13.71
C GLU A 7 -12.01 21.88 12.49
N GLU A 8 -11.45 21.80 11.28
CA GLU A 8 -12.21 21.99 10.04
C GLU A 8 -13.28 20.90 9.87
N LEU A 9 -12.94 19.64 10.15
CA LEU A 9 -13.90 18.52 10.09
C LEU A 9 -15.03 18.70 11.11
N LYS A 10 -14.71 19.14 12.33
CA LYS A 10 -15.69 19.47 13.37
C LYS A 10 -16.62 20.60 12.94
N GLU A 11 -16.08 21.65 12.33
CA GLU A 11 -16.87 22.79 11.84
C GLU A 11 -17.82 22.37 10.71
N ILE A 12 -17.33 21.58 9.74
CA ILE A 12 -18.15 21.03 8.64
C ILE A 12 -19.33 20.24 9.22
N LEU A 13 -19.05 19.30 10.13
CA LEU A 13 -20.06 18.41 10.69
C LEU A 13 -21.08 19.19 11.54
N THR A 14 -20.62 20.17 12.33
CA THR A 14 -21.50 21.05 13.12
C THR A 14 -22.48 21.82 12.22
N LYS A 15 -21.99 22.46 11.15
CA LYS A 15 -22.84 23.20 10.19
C LYS A 15 -23.86 22.29 9.51
N ARG A 16 -23.45 21.06 9.16
CA ARG A 16 -24.36 20.06 8.54
C ARG A 16 -25.47 19.66 9.51
N ILE A 17 -25.15 19.40 10.77
CA ILE A 17 -26.15 19.08 11.82
C ILE A 17 -27.14 20.24 11.99
N GLU A 18 -26.68 21.48 12.05
CA GLU A 18 -27.54 22.66 12.16
C GLU A 18 -28.47 22.81 10.94
N LYS A 19 -27.94 22.61 9.73
CA LYS A 19 -28.74 22.65 8.50
C LYS A 19 -29.86 21.61 8.51
N ILE A 20 -29.58 20.38 8.97
CA ILE A 20 -30.58 19.30 9.02
C ILE A 20 -31.65 19.60 10.07
N LYS A 21 -31.27 20.05 11.27
CA LYS A 21 -32.23 20.42 12.33
C LYS A 21 -33.21 21.51 11.90
N ASN A 22 -32.79 22.40 11.02
CA ASN A 22 -33.62 23.48 10.49
C ASN A 22 -34.43 23.06 9.25
N SER A 23 -34.33 21.81 8.82
CA SER A 23 -35.06 21.26 7.67
C SER A 23 -36.23 20.38 8.12
N SER A 24 -37.15 20.10 7.21
CA SER A 24 -38.23 19.12 7.43
C SER A 24 -37.78 17.67 7.26
N LEU A 25 -36.50 17.41 6.96
CA LEU A 25 -35.94 16.10 6.60
C LEU A 25 -35.23 15.42 7.78
N VAL A 26 -35.80 15.53 8.99
CA VAL A 26 -35.25 14.89 10.19
C VAL A 26 -35.74 13.44 10.25
N ASP A 27 -34.80 12.52 10.34
CA ASP A 27 -35.05 11.07 10.47
C ASP A 27 -34.49 10.61 11.82
N GLU A 28 -35.31 10.67 12.88
CA GLU A 28 -34.86 10.33 14.24
C GLU A 28 -34.65 8.81 14.39
N LYS A 29 -33.38 8.41 14.41
CA LYS A 29 -32.94 7.02 14.52
C LYS A 29 -32.17 6.78 15.82
N ASN A 30 -32.24 5.56 16.32
CA ASN A 30 -31.33 5.10 17.36
C ASN A 30 -30.03 4.64 16.67
N ILE A 31 -28.87 5.13 17.10
CA ILE A 31 -27.58 4.80 16.51
C ILE A 31 -26.69 4.17 17.58
N ASN A 32 -26.01 3.08 17.23
CA ASN A 32 -24.98 2.51 18.09
C ASN A 32 -23.76 3.43 18.17
N GLU A 33 -23.60 4.10 19.31
CA GLU A 33 -22.47 5.01 19.54
C GLU A 33 -21.11 4.32 19.50
N GLU A 34 -21.03 3.02 19.84
CA GLU A 34 -19.77 2.29 19.84
C GLU A 34 -19.28 2.02 18.41
N SER A 35 -20.20 1.75 17.48
CA SER A 35 -19.92 1.67 16.05
C SER A 35 -19.36 2.99 15.53
N VAL A 36 -19.97 4.12 15.89
CA VAL A 36 -19.49 5.46 15.50
C VAL A 36 -18.12 5.77 16.10
N LYS A 37 -17.90 5.47 17.39
CA LYS A 37 -16.59 5.64 18.07
C LYS A 37 -15.51 4.81 17.39
N THR A 38 -15.85 3.58 16.99
CA THR A 38 -14.94 2.67 16.28
C THR A 38 -14.55 3.22 14.91
N LEU A 39 -15.51 3.68 14.11
CA LEU A 39 -15.23 4.33 12.82
C LEU A 39 -14.34 5.57 12.99
N ALA A 40 -14.66 6.43 13.95
CA ALA A 40 -13.88 7.64 14.24
C ALA A 40 -12.44 7.31 14.64
N LYS A 41 -12.22 6.26 15.43
CA LYS A 41 -10.89 5.78 15.80
C LYS A 41 -10.09 5.27 14.60
N HIS A 42 -10.72 4.54 13.69
CA HIS A 42 -10.05 4.05 12.47
C HIS A 42 -9.64 5.20 11.55
N LEU A 43 -10.54 6.16 11.37
CA LEU A 43 -10.33 7.40 10.61
C LEU A 43 -9.40 8.41 11.31
N SER A 44 -8.97 8.13 12.55
CA SER A 44 -8.11 9.01 13.35
C SER A 44 -8.72 10.40 13.58
N LEU A 45 -10.04 10.45 13.79
CA LEU A 45 -10.78 11.69 14.09
C LEU A 45 -10.59 12.09 15.55
N GLY A 46 -10.62 13.40 15.81
CA GLY A 46 -10.46 13.97 17.15
C GLY A 46 -11.61 13.62 18.09
N ASN A 47 -11.35 13.62 19.40
CA ASN A 47 -12.28 13.13 20.43
C ASN A 47 -13.63 13.84 20.49
N GLU A 48 -13.75 15.04 19.94
CA GLU A 48 -15.00 15.82 19.89
C GLU A 48 -15.90 15.46 18.70
N ILE A 49 -15.37 14.79 17.67
CA ILE A 49 -16.11 14.40 16.48
C ILE A 49 -17.06 13.21 16.71
N PRO A 50 -16.71 12.12 17.43
CA PRO A 50 -17.60 10.98 17.60
C PRO A 50 -19.00 11.32 18.13
N PRO A 51 -19.17 12.17 19.16
CA PRO A 51 -20.51 12.59 19.61
C PRO A 51 -21.30 13.34 18.53
N LEU A 52 -20.63 14.20 17.76
CA LEU A 52 -21.25 14.92 16.64
C LEU A 52 -21.62 13.96 15.50
N ALA A 53 -20.76 13.00 15.19
CA ALA A 53 -21.00 12.00 14.16
C ALA A 53 -22.20 11.12 14.52
N ALA A 54 -22.29 10.69 15.79
CA ALA A 54 -23.45 9.97 16.29
C ALA A 54 -24.72 10.82 16.13
N LYS A 55 -24.66 12.11 16.53
CA LYS A 55 -25.81 13.00 16.36
C LYS A 55 -26.19 13.22 14.91
N PHE A 56 -25.22 13.30 14.00
CA PHE A 56 -25.47 13.42 12.57
C PHE A 56 -26.21 12.19 12.05
N PHE A 57 -25.72 10.98 12.29
CA PHE A 57 -26.38 9.75 11.84
C PHE A 57 -27.77 9.56 12.46
N GLN A 58 -27.99 10.06 13.67
CA GLN A 58 -29.31 10.03 14.33
C GLN A 58 -30.38 10.90 13.66
N ILE A 59 -30.01 11.90 12.85
CA ILE A 59 -30.98 12.88 12.31
C ILE A 59 -30.91 13.05 10.79
N ALA A 60 -29.77 12.71 10.18
CA ALA A 60 -29.56 12.89 8.75
C ALA A 60 -30.31 11.82 7.96
N PRO A 61 -30.91 12.17 6.80
CA PRO A 61 -31.32 11.18 5.82
C PRO A 61 -30.14 10.28 5.46
N LYS A 62 -30.40 8.98 5.31
CA LYS A 62 -29.35 8.01 4.97
C LYS A 62 -28.79 8.33 3.59
N MET A 63 -27.46 8.29 3.48
CA MET A 63 -26.81 8.47 2.18
C MET A 63 -27.14 7.25 1.30
N LYS A 64 -27.66 7.53 0.10
CA LYS A 64 -27.95 6.50 -0.90
C LYS A 64 -26.65 5.95 -1.47
N VAL A 65 -26.54 4.63 -1.53
CA VAL A 65 -25.40 3.89 -2.07
C VAL A 65 -25.91 3.01 -3.19
N VAL A 66 -25.30 3.17 -4.37
CA VAL A 66 -25.44 2.25 -5.50
C VAL A 66 -24.18 1.39 -5.52
N TRP A 67 -24.33 0.07 -5.37
CA TRP A 67 -23.25 -0.91 -5.45
C TRP A 67 -23.32 -1.65 -6.80
N LEU A 68 -22.44 -1.28 -7.72
CA LEU A 68 -22.36 -1.86 -9.06
C LEU A 68 -21.32 -2.98 -9.10
N HIS A 69 -21.73 -4.17 -9.56
CA HIS A 69 -20.82 -5.27 -9.88
C HIS A 69 -20.38 -5.19 -11.34
N LEU A 70 -19.07 -5.34 -11.57
CA LEU A 70 -18.47 -5.44 -12.90
C LEU A 70 -17.76 -6.80 -13.06
N CYS A 71 -16.56 -6.86 -13.65
CA CYS A 71 -15.80 -8.11 -13.75
C CYS A 71 -15.19 -8.44 -12.38
N GLU A 72 -15.77 -9.39 -11.67
CA GLU A 72 -15.56 -9.58 -10.23
C GLU A 72 -15.69 -11.05 -9.78
N CYS A 73 -15.55 -11.26 -8.47
CA CYS A 73 -15.71 -12.56 -7.81
C CYS A 73 -16.56 -12.49 -6.53
N THR A 74 -17.22 -11.36 -6.29
CA THR A 74 -18.10 -11.06 -5.16
C THR A 74 -17.42 -11.05 -3.78
N GLY A 75 -16.09 -11.17 -3.75
CA GLY A 75 -15.32 -11.18 -2.51
C GLY A 75 -15.37 -9.86 -1.74
N CYS A 76 -15.62 -8.73 -2.40
CA CYS A 76 -15.68 -7.43 -1.72
C CYS A 76 -17.04 -7.25 -1.04
N SER A 77 -18.15 -7.60 -1.70
CA SER A 77 -19.46 -7.72 -1.04
C SER A 77 -19.42 -8.70 0.12
N GLU A 78 -18.80 -9.88 -0.05
CA GLU A 78 -18.66 -10.83 1.05
C GLU A 78 -17.86 -10.24 2.22
N SER A 79 -16.80 -9.46 1.93
CA SER A 79 -16.07 -8.75 2.99
C SER A 79 -16.94 -7.73 3.72
N LEU A 80 -17.73 -6.92 2.99
CA LEU A 80 -18.70 -6.00 3.60
C LEU A 80 -19.68 -6.74 4.52
N LEU A 81 -20.19 -7.90 4.09
CA LEU A 81 -21.10 -8.74 4.87
C LEU A 81 -20.44 -9.36 6.12
N ARG A 82 -19.11 -9.36 6.24
CA ARG A 82 -18.39 -9.82 7.45
C ARG A 82 -18.17 -8.74 8.49
N SER A 83 -18.72 -7.54 8.30
CA SER A 83 -18.55 -6.46 9.28
C SER A 83 -19.27 -6.74 10.59
N GLU A 84 -18.57 -6.46 11.69
CA GLU A 84 -19.07 -6.67 13.05
C GLU A 84 -19.39 -5.35 13.75
N LEU A 85 -18.57 -4.32 13.55
CA LEU A 85 -18.68 -3.04 14.27
C LEU A 85 -18.21 -1.86 13.40
N PRO A 86 -19.12 -1.17 12.69
CA PRO A 86 -20.56 -1.46 12.62
C PRO A 86 -20.88 -2.80 11.97
N SER A 87 -21.99 -3.43 12.37
CA SER A 87 -22.46 -4.64 11.70
C SER A 87 -23.14 -4.32 10.36
N PHE A 88 -23.36 -5.32 9.52
CA PHE A 88 -24.00 -5.09 8.21
C PHE A 88 -25.45 -4.62 8.32
N ASP A 89 -26.19 -5.05 9.35
CA ASP A 89 -27.53 -4.53 9.64
C ASP A 89 -27.48 -3.04 10.03
N GLU A 90 -26.54 -2.61 10.85
CA GLU A 90 -26.34 -1.18 11.14
C GLU A 90 -25.95 -0.41 9.86
N PHE A 91 -25.13 -1.01 8.99
CA PHE A 91 -24.78 -0.40 7.70
C PHE A 91 -26.03 -0.05 6.86
N ILE A 92 -26.99 -0.97 6.71
CA ILE A 92 -28.19 -0.76 5.87
C ILE A 92 -29.35 -0.06 6.59
N PHE A 93 -29.47 -0.19 7.91
CA PHE A 93 -30.59 0.38 8.66
C PHE A 93 -30.26 1.77 9.23
N ASP A 94 -29.02 2.00 9.64
CA ASP A 94 -28.64 3.20 10.39
C ASP A 94 -27.83 4.19 9.55
N PHE A 95 -26.82 3.71 8.82
CA PHE A 95 -25.84 4.58 8.17
C PHE A 95 -26.16 4.90 6.71
N PHE A 96 -26.58 3.92 5.92
CA PHE A 96 -26.73 4.04 4.46
C PHE A 96 -28.06 3.46 3.98
N SER A 97 -28.49 3.92 2.81
CA SER A 97 -29.59 3.31 2.08
C SER A 97 -29.01 2.61 0.86
N LEU A 98 -29.04 1.28 0.83
CA LEU A 98 -28.50 0.50 -0.28
C LEU A 98 -29.58 0.37 -1.37
N GLU A 99 -29.55 1.27 -2.34
CA GLU A 99 -30.60 1.40 -3.37
C GLU A 99 -30.47 0.34 -4.47
N TYR A 100 -29.24 -0.12 -4.72
CA TYR A 100 -28.96 -1.14 -5.73
C TYR A 100 -27.77 -1.98 -5.31
N HIS A 101 -27.93 -3.30 -5.32
CA HIS A 101 -26.88 -4.28 -5.08
C HIS A 101 -27.35 -5.66 -5.56
N GLU A 102 -26.83 -6.14 -6.69
CA GLU A 102 -27.36 -7.33 -7.40
C GLU A 102 -27.38 -8.61 -6.53
N THR A 103 -26.38 -8.78 -5.65
CA THR A 103 -26.32 -9.94 -4.73
C THR A 103 -27.41 -9.94 -3.65
N LEU A 104 -27.94 -8.79 -3.25
CA LEU A 104 -28.77 -8.64 -2.04
C LEU A 104 -30.20 -8.16 -2.32
N MET A 105 -30.41 -7.45 -3.42
CA MET A 105 -31.70 -6.84 -3.73
C MET A 105 -32.77 -7.89 -4.07
N ALA A 106 -34.02 -7.61 -3.68
CA ALA A 106 -35.15 -8.49 -4.01
C ALA A 106 -35.60 -8.38 -5.48
N ALA A 107 -35.50 -7.18 -6.05
CA ALA A 107 -35.86 -6.92 -7.43
C ALA A 107 -34.88 -7.60 -8.39
N ASN A 108 -35.39 -8.11 -9.51
CA ASN A 108 -34.62 -8.85 -10.50
C ASN A 108 -35.15 -8.59 -11.91
N GLY A 109 -34.37 -8.97 -12.93
CA GLY A 109 -34.73 -8.73 -14.34
C GLY A 109 -35.02 -7.26 -14.60
N THR A 110 -36.12 -6.97 -15.30
CA THR A 110 -36.52 -5.60 -15.65
C THR A 110 -36.77 -4.71 -14.45
N LYS A 111 -37.16 -5.27 -13.29
CA LYS A 111 -37.35 -4.48 -12.05
C LYS A 111 -36.04 -4.00 -11.46
N ALA A 112 -34.96 -4.75 -11.61
CA ALA A 112 -33.64 -4.28 -11.20
C ALA A 112 -33.16 -3.13 -12.10
N GLU A 113 -33.46 -3.19 -13.41
CA GLU A 113 -33.15 -2.12 -14.35
C GLU A 113 -33.96 -0.85 -14.07
N GLU A 114 -35.27 -0.98 -13.77
CA GLU A 114 -36.11 0.16 -13.37
C GLU A 114 -35.53 0.89 -12.13
N LEU A 115 -35.04 0.15 -11.12
CA LEU A 115 -34.41 0.76 -9.94
C LEU A 115 -33.13 1.53 -10.28
N LEU A 116 -32.32 1.04 -11.22
CA LEU A 116 -31.15 1.77 -11.70
C LEU A 116 -31.53 3.06 -12.46
N GLU A 117 -32.66 3.08 -13.15
CA GLU A 117 -33.16 4.32 -13.78
C GLU A 117 -33.66 5.32 -12.74
N GLU A 118 -34.44 4.85 -11.77
CA GLU A 118 -35.01 5.69 -10.71
C GLU A 118 -33.92 6.36 -9.86
N VAL A 119 -32.85 5.64 -9.51
CA VAL A 119 -31.77 6.19 -8.67
C VAL A 119 -30.97 7.31 -9.35
N LEU A 120 -31.04 7.46 -10.67
CA LEU A 120 -30.36 8.55 -11.40
C LEU A 120 -30.97 9.93 -11.17
N GLU A 121 -32.22 9.97 -10.68
CA GLU A 121 -32.91 11.20 -10.29
C GLU A 121 -32.59 11.62 -8.84
N ASP A 122 -31.86 10.78 -8.10
CA ASP A 122 -31.49 11.00 -6.71
C ASP A 122 -30.02 11.40 -6.52
N GLU A 123 -29.69 11.90 -5.33
CA GLU A 123 -28.30 12.05 -4.90
C GLU A 123 -27.78 10.74 -4.28
N PHE A 124 -26.75 10.15 -4.88
CA PHE A 124 -26.14 8.89 -4.41
C PHE A 124 -24.61 8.91 -4.51
N VAL A 125 -23.98 7.99 -3.78
CA VAL A 125 -22.58 7.60 -4.02
C VAL A 125 -22.53 6.26 -4.74
N LEU A 126 -21.53 6.11 -5.62
CA LEU A 126 -21.32 4.90 -6.39
C LEU A 126 -20.16 4.10 -5.79
N ALA A 127 -20.44 2.91 -5.29
CA ALA A 127 -19.44 1.90 -4.96
C ALA A 127 -19.36 0.89 -6.11
N VAL A 128 -18.15 0.63 -6.61
CA VAL A 128 -17.94 -0.30 -7.72
C VAL A 128 -17.07 -1.45 -7.28
N GLU A 129 -17.59 -2.66 -7.39
CA GLU A 129 -16.86 -3.91 -7.25
C GLU A 129 -16.56 -4.47 -8.65
N GLY A 130 -15.31 -4.82 -8.91
CA GLY A 130 -14.92 -5.40 -10.18
C GLY A 130 -14.25 -4.44 -11.17
N GLY A 131 -13.40 -5.00 -12.03
CA GLY A 131 -12.76 -4.26 -13.11
C GLY A 131 -13.71 -4.04 -14.29
N VAL A 132 -13.39 -3.12 -15.18
CA VAL A 132 -14.23 -2.78 -16.33
C VAL A 132 -13.65 -3.31 -17.64
N ALA A 133 -14.46 -4.04 -18.41
CA ALA A 133 -14.15 -4.40 -19.79
C ALA A 133 -14.64 -3.27 -20.73
N ALA A 134 -13.76 -2.29 -21.00
CA ALA A 134 -14.15 -1.08 -21.75
C ALA A 134 -13.84 -1.15 -23.25
N ILE A 135 -12.97 -2.07 -23.69
CA ILE A 135 -12.63 -2.24 -25.11
C ILE A 135 -13.55 -3.29 -25.74
N ASP A 136 -13.50 -4.51 -25.22
CA ASP A 136 -14.33 -5.61 -25.66
C ASP A 136 -15.53 -5.75 -24.70
N THR A 137 -16.48 -4.80 -24.79
CA THR A 137 -17.55 -4.63 -23.80
C THR A 137 -18.49 -5.83 -23.66
N PHE A 138 -18.54 -6.73 -24.65
CA PHE A 138 -19.32 -7.96 -24.63
C PHE A 138 -18.85 -8.97 -23.58
N PHE A 139 -17.66 -8.82 -22.99
CA PHE A 139 -17.21 -9.68 -21.89
C PHE A 139 -18.03 -9.49 -20.61
N LEU A 140 -18.76 -8.38 -20.49
CA LEU A 140 -19.70 -8.17 -19.40
C LEU A 140 -20.91 -7.34 -19.87
N THR A 141 -22.07 -7.99 -19.92
CA THR A 141 -23.38 -7.37 -20.10
C THR A 141 -24.26 -7.64 -18.89
N ILE A 142 -25.03 -6.65 -18.47
CA ILE A 142 -25.89 -6.71 -17.29
C ILE A 142 -27.33 -6.40 -17.70
N GLY A 143 -28.29 -7.00 -17.00
CA GLY A 143 -29.71 -6.73 -17.19
C GLY A 143 -30.34 -7.48 -18.37
N SER A 144 -31.66 -7.31 -18.50
CA SER A 144 -32.49 -7.92 -19.53
C SER A 144 -32.23 -7.36 -20.92
N LYS A 145 -31.78 -6.10 -21.02
CA LYS A 145 -31.40 -5.44 -22.28
C LYS A 145 -30.00 -5.82 -22.76
N GLY A 146 -29.19 -6.46 -21.91
CA GLY A 146 -27.80 -6.78 -22.21
C GLY A 146 -26.92 -5.54 -22.37
N GLU A 147 -27.19 -4.48 -21.60
CA GLU A 147 -26.35 -3.27 -21.60
C GLU A 147 -24.95 -3.62 -21.09
N SER A 148 -23.91 -3.03 -21.68
CA SER A 148 -22.55 -3.34 -21.23
C SER A 148 -22.29 -2.77 -19.83
N GLY A 149 -21.51 -3.47 -19.01
CA GLY A 149 -21.11 -2.96 -17.70
C GLY A 149 -20.39 -1.61 -17.79
N PHE A 150 -19.68 -1.34 -18.90
CA PHE A 150 -19.04 -0.05 -19.18
C PHE A 150 -20.05 1.08 -19.39
N GLU A 151 -21.14 0.86 -20.13
CA GLU A 151 -22.19 1.86 -20.35
C GLU A 151 -22.91 2.18 -19.04
N ILE A 152 -23.28 1.16 -18.26
CA ILE A 152 -23.92 1.33 -16.95
C ILE A 152 -23.00 2.09 -16.00
N LEU A 153 -21.70 1.74 -15.96
CA LEU A 153 -20.70 2.44 -15.17
C LEU A 153 -20.64 3.93 -15.53
N ASN A 154 -20.53 4.27 -16.83
CA ASN A 154 -20.49 5.67 -17.26
C ASN A 154 -21.76 6.42 -16.88
N LYS A 155 -22.93 5.82 -17.11
CA LYS A 155 -24.22 6.42 -16.79
C LYS A 155 -24.32 6.79 -15.32
N LEU A 156 -24.02 5.84 -14.42
CA LEU A 156 -24.03 6.07 -12.97
C LEU A 156 -22.94 7.06 -12.54
N ALA A 157 -21.73 6.94 -13.08
CA ALA A 157 -20.60 7.80 -12.72
C ALA A 157 -20.85 9.29 -13.05
N THR A 158 -21.65 9.61 -14.08
CA THR A 158 -21.99 11.01 -14.41
C THR A 158 -22.90 11.67 -13.40
N LYS A 159 -23.66 10.89 -12.61
CA LYS A 159 -24.63 11.38 -11.62
C LYS A 159 -24.14 11.23 -10.18
N ALA A 160 -23.23 10.30 -9.91
CA ALA A 160 -22.72 10.03 -8.58
C ALA A 160 -22.00 11.25 -7.96
N LYS A 161 -22.29 11.50 -6.67
CA LYS A 161 -21.59 12.54 -5.87
C LYS A 161 -20.13 12.19 -5.60
N ALA A 162 -19.86 10.91 -5.38
CA ALA A 162 -18.55 10.34 -5.17
C ALA A 162 -18.50 8.91 -5.70
N ILE A 163 -17.32 8.49 -6.16
CA ILE A 163 -17.09 7.15 -6.74
C ILE A 163 -16.00 6.45 -5.94
N PHE A 164 -16.30 5.24 -5.46
CA PHE A 164 -15.39 4.39 -4.70
C PHE A 164 -15.14 3.09 -5.47
N ALA A 165 -13.89 2.87 -5.87
CA ALA A 165 -13.43 1.58 -6.39
C ALA A 165 -13.15 0.63 -5.21
N VAL A 166 -14.10 -0.26 -4.93
CA VAL A 166 -13.99 -1.23 -3.84
C VAL A 166 -13.29 -2.49 -4.33
N GLY A 167 -12.05 -2.66 -3.87
CA GLY A 167 -11.19 -3.79 -4.17
C GLY A 167 -10.21 -3.57 -5.32
N THR A 168 -9.25 -4.48 -5.42
CA THR A 168 -8.17 -4.39 -6.42
C THR A 168 -8.66 -4.55 -7.86
N CYS A 169 -9.79 -5.24 -8.05
CA CYS A 169 -10.43 -5.36 -9.36
C CYS A 169 -10.87 -4.01 -9.91
N SER A 170 -11.67 -3.25 -9.16
CA SER A 170 -12.12 -1.92 -9.60
C SER A 170 -11.01 -0.87 -9.52
N SER A 171 -10.10 -0.98 -8.55
CA SER A 171 -8.99 -0.01 -8.40
C SER A 171 -7.98 -0.13 -9.54
N TYR A 172 -7.61 -1.36 -9.95
CA TYR A 172 -6.45 -1.61 -10.82
C TYR A 172 -6.66 -2.68 -11.90
N GLY A 173 -7.83 -3.31 -11.98
CA GLY A 173 -8.16 -4.37 -12.95
C GLY A 173 -8.13 -5.80 -12.39
N GLY A 174 -7.46 -6.06 -11.26
CA GLY A 174 -7.55 -7.36 -10.56
C GLY A 174 -6.95 -8.55 -11.31
N ILE A 175 -7.44 -9.75 -10.99
CA ILE A 175 -6.93 -11.02 -11.54
C ILE A 175 -7.21 -11.16 -13.03
N GLN A 176 -8.37 -10.70 -13.50
CA GLN A 176 -8.75 -10.72 -14.91
C GLN A 176 -7.87 -9.82 -15.77
N ALA A 177 -7.24 -8.80 -15.17
CA ALA A 177 -6.28 -7.92 -15.84
C ALA A 177 -4.83 -8.45 -15.79
N ALA A 178 -4.57 -9.53 -15.04
CA ALA A 178 -3.26 -10.18 -15.04
C ALA A 178 -2.93 -10.73 -16.43
N TYR A 179 -1.64 -10.85 -16.75
CA TYR A 179 -1.20 -11.35 -18.05
C TYR A 179 -1.83 -12.72 -18.39
N PRO A 180 -2.41 -12.93 -19.60
CA PRO A 180 -2.35 -12.05 -20.77
C PRO A 180 -3.54 -11.07 -20.94
N ASN A 181 -4.37 -10.88 -19.92
CA ASN A 181 -5.57 -10.02 -19.92
C ASN A 181 -6.51 -10.26 -21.11
N PRO A 182 -7.13 -11.45 -21.22
CA PRO A 182 -7.94 -11.82 -22.37
C PRO A 182 -9.20 -10.94 -22.54
N SER A 183 -9.74 -10.41 -21.45
CA SER A 183 -10.93 -9.56 -21.46
C SER A 183 -10.62 -8.07 -21.65
N LYS A 184 -9.34 -7.69 -21.74
CA LYS A 184 -8.87 -6.30 -21.77
C LYS A 184 -9.47 -5.47 -20.62
N THR A 185 -9.62 -6.08 -19.45
CA THR A 185 -10.17 -5.44 -18.26
C THR A 185 -9.15 -4.49 -17.65
N CYS A 186 -9.61 -3.35 -17.13
CA CYS A 186 -8.77 -2.38 -16.41
C CYS A 186 -9.49 -1.84 -15.16
N GLY A 187 -8.79 -1.00 -14.39
CA GLY A 187 -9.38 -0.27 -13.26
C GLY A 187 -10.30 0.85 -13.74
N ILE A 188 -11.33 1.17 -12.97
CA ILE A 188 -12.37 2.13 -13.40
C ILE A 188 -11.84 3.56 -13.58
N SER A 189 -10.77 3.94 -12.87
CA SER A 189 -10.13 5.24 -13.04
C SER A 189 -9.44 5.42 -14.39
N GLU A 190 -9.19 4.33 -15.13
CA GLU A 190 -8.57 4.40 -16.47
C GLU A 190 -9.59 4.79 -17.55
N VAL A 191 -10.90 4.68 -17.25
CA VAL A 191 -11.97 4.94 -18.22
C VAL A 191 -12.91 6.07 -17.80
N LEU A 192 -12.90 6.46 -16.52
CA LEU A 192 -13.70 7.55 -15.99
C LEU A 192 -12.91 8.86 -15.94
N SER A 193 -13.58 9.96 -16.28
CA SER A 193 -13.02 11.31 -16.12
C SER A 193 -13.15 11.85 -14.69
N GLN A 194 -14.10 11.30 -13.95
CA GLN A 194 -14.44 11.65 -12.57
C GLN A 194 -13.36 11.13 -11.62
N LYS A 195 -13.20 11.83 -10.50
CA LYS A 195 -12.28 11.38 -9.46
C LYS A 195 -12.82 10.12 -8.78
N VAL A 196 -11.99 9.07 -8.76
CA VAL A 196 -12.28 7.79 -8.10
C VAL A 196 -11.43 7.66 -6.84
N VAL A 197 -12.02 7.23 -5.73
CA VAL A 197 -11.29 6.80 -4.52
C VAL A 197 -11.01 5.31 -4.61
N ASN A 198 -9.74 4.93 -4.58
CA ASN A 198 -9.33 3.53 -4.63
C ASN A 198 -9.27 2.93 -3.23
N ILE A 199 -10.01 1.86 -2.98
CA ILE A 199 -9.99 1.07 -1.75
C ILE A 199 -9.49 -0.34 -2.08
N PRO A 200 -8.20 -0.50 -2.43
CA PRO A 200 -7.68 -1.78 -2.92
C PRO A 200 -7.50 -2.82 -1.81
N GLY A 201 -7.39 -4.07 -2.24
CA GLY A 201 -7.39 -5.28 -1.43
C GLY A 201 -8.18 -6.37 -2.14
N CYS A 202 -7.85 -7.64 -1.90
CA CYS A 202 -8.51 -8.78 -2.55
C CYS A 202 -9.00 -9.79 -1.49
N PRO A 203 -10.07 -9.48 -0.74
CA PRO A 203 -10.82 -8.20 -0.73
C PRO A 203 -10.19 -7.13 0.18
N PRO A 204 -10.64 -5.85 0.11
CA PRO A 204 -10.31 -4.85 1.12
C PRO A 204 -11.01 -5.22 2.44
N SER A 205 -10.49 -4.77 3.59
CA SER A 205 -11.18 -5.02 4.86
C SER A 205 -12.53 -4.31 4.89
N ASP A 206 -13.51 -4.94 5.54
CA ASP A 206 -14.83 -4.38 5.85
C ASP A 206 -14.74 -2.97 6.46
N VAL A 207 -13.80 -2.78 7.40
CA VAL A 207 -13.54 -1.48 8.03
C VAL A 207 -13.12 -0.42 6.99
N ASN A 208 -12.24 -0.77 6.04
CA ASN A 208 -11.80 0.18 5.01
C ASN A 208 -12.94 0.54 4.05
N ILE A 209 -13.87 -0.38 3.76
CA ILE A 209 -15.06 -0.09 2.95
C ILE A 209 -15.95 0.91 3.71
N ILE A 210 -16.41 0.53 4.90
CA ILE A 210 -17.42 1.29 5.64
C ILE A 210 -16.88 2.66 6.09
N ALA A 211 -15.64 2.72 6.58
CA ALA A 211 -15.08 3.97 7.08
C ALA A 211 -14.91 5.03 5.98
N ASN A 212 -14.59 4.64 4.74
CA ASN A 212 -14.49 5.61 3.64
C ASN A 212 -15.88 6.14 3.21
N LEU A 213 -16.89 5.28 3.14
CA LEU A 213 -18.27 5.70 2.90
C LEU A 213 -18.77 6.61 4.03
N ALA A 214 -18.51 6.24 5.29
CA ALA A 214 -18.90 7.02 6.46
C ALA A 214 -18.21 8.39 6.52
N PHE A 215 -16.92 8.45 6.16
CA PHE A 215 -16.20 9.73 6.05
C PHE A 215 -16.91 10.67 5.08
N TYR A 216 -17.28 10.17 3.88
CA TYR A 216 -17.99 11.00 2.92
C TYR A 216 -19.39 11.38 3.39
N ALA A 217 -20.15 10.48 4.02
CA ALA A 217 -21.46 10.80 4.57
C ALA A 217 -21.41 11.95 5.60
N LEU A 218 -20.42 11.88 6.51
CA LEU A 218 -20.23 12.86 7.58
C LEU A 218 -19.82 14.23 7.05
N PHE A 219 -18.86 14.28 6.12
CA PHE A 219 -18.17 15.51 5.76
C PHE A 219 -18.47 16.02 4.35
N ASP A 220 -19.10 15.20 3.50
CA ASP A 220 -19.43 15.51 2.09
C ASP A 220 -18.21 16.00 1.31
N THR A 221 -17.10 15.35 1.61
CA THR A 221 -15.80 15.54 1.01
C THR A 221 -15.00 14.25 1.12
N LEU A 222 -14.04 14.06 0.24
CA LEU A 222 -13.19 12.87 0.23
C LEU A 222 -12.10 12.96 1.29
N PRO A 223 -11.64 11.83 1.86
CA PRO A 223 -10.49 11.84 2.75
C PRO A 223 -9.22 12.24 1.99
N GLU A 224 -8.14 12.54 2.73
CA GLU A 224 -6.82 12.70 2.13
C GLU A 224 -6.44 11.43 1.36
N LEU A 225 -6.04 11.60 0.09
CA LEU A 225 -5.66 10.50 -0.80
C LEU A 225 -4.19 10.60 -1.18
N ASP A 226 -3.53 9.46 -1.33
CA ASP A 226 -2.17 9.38 -1.87
C ASP A 226 -2.14 9.55 -3.40
N ALA A 227 -0.95 9.44 -3.99
CA ALA A 227 -0.75 9.58 -5.44
C ALA A 227 -1.47 8.52 -6.29
N GLN A 228 -1.93 7.42 -5.68
CA GLN A 228 -2.71 6.35 -6.32
C GLN A 228 -4.21 6.48 -6.00
N ASN A 229 -4.65 7.64 -5.49
CA ASN A 229 -6.01 7.91 -5.03
C ASN A 229 -6.48 7.00 -3.88
N ARG A 230 -5.57 6.44 -3.09
CA ARG A 230 -5.93 5.62 -1.92
C ARG A 230 -6.05 6.46 -0.65
N PRO A 231 -7.04 6.22 0.22
CA PRO A 231 -7.16 6.93 1.51
C PRO A 231 -5.92 6.77 2.39
N VAL A 232 -5.24 7.88 2.70
CA VAL A 232 -3.96 7.90 3.44
C VAL A 232 -4.09 7.27 4.83
N TRP A 233 -5.25 7.40 5.48
CA TRP A 233 -5.47 6.81 6.81
C TRP A 233 -5.36 5.27 6.81
N ALA A 234 -5.69 4.62 5.69
CA ALA A 234 -5.65 3.17 5.53
C ALA A 234 -4.40 2.67 4.78
N TYR A 235 -3.96 3.44 3.77
CA TYR A 235 -2.90 3.03 2.84
C TYR A 235 -1.63 3.90 2.94
N GLY A 236 -1.53 4.82 3.90
CA GLY A 236 -0.38 5.72 4.05
C GLY A 236 0.85 5.09 4.69
N LYS A 237 0.76 3.85 5.21
CA LYS A 237 1.88 3.13 5.84
C LYS A 237 2.09 1.78 5.18
N CYS A 238 3.36 1.39 5.09
CA CYS A 238 3.75 0.05 4.67
C CYS A 238 3.31 -0.98 5.73
N LEU A 239 2.79 -2.12 5.29
CA LEU A 239 2.38 -3.24 6.14
C LEU A 239 3.51 -3.68 7.08
N HIS A 240 4.73 -3.69 6.56
CA HIS A 240 5.90 -4.13 7.31
C HIS A 240 6.20 -3.27 8.53
N ASP A 241 5.85 -1.98 8.50
CA ASP A 241 6.08 -1.07 9.63
C ASP A 241 5.18 -1.34 10.83
N LEU A 242 4.05 -2.01 10.59
CA LEU A 242 3.06 -2.35 11.61
C LEU A 242 3.11 -3.83 12.00
N CYS A 243 4.01 -4.61 11.40
CA CYS A 243 4.05 -6.07 11.53
C CYS A 243 4.60 -6.50 12.90
N GLU A 244 3.91 -7.42 13.56
CA GLU A 244 4.31 -8.02 14.84
C GLU A 244 5.62 -8.82 14.75
N ARG A 245 6.00 -9.27 13.54
CA ARG A 245 7.25 -10.02 13.30
C ARG A 245 8.45 -9.12 12.95
N LYS A 246 8.30 -7.78 13.00
CA LYS A 246 9.35 -6.82 12.60
C LYS A 246 10.66 -6.99 13.37
N ALA A 247 10.61 -7.24 14.68
CA ALA A 247 11.82 -7.47 15.46
C ALA A 247 12.62 -8.72 15.02
N LYS A 248 11.92 -9.76 14.53
CA LYS A 248 12.57 -10.97 13.97
C LYS A 248 13.22 -10.66 12.62
N PHE A 249 12.54 -9.88 11.78
CA PHE A 249 13.10 -9.36 10.53
C PHE A 249 14.40 -8.59 10.81
N GLU A 250 14.37 -7.62 11.72
CA GLU A 250 15.54 -6.79 12.06
C GLU A 250 16.71 -7.56 12.68
N SER A 251 16.45 -8.74 13.25
CA SER A 251 17.46 -9.64 13.82
C SER A 251 18.00 -10.66 12.80
N GLY A 252 17.55 -10.64 11.55
CA GLY A 252 17.91 -11.65 10.55
C GLY A 252 17.33 -13.05 10.83
N ILE A 253 16.24 -13.14 11.60
CA ILE A 253 15.59 -14.41 11.96
C ILE A 253 14.42 -14.66 11.01
N PHE A 254 14.66 -15.52 10.02
CA PHE A 254 13.71 -15.87 8.99
C PHE A 254 13.33 -17.35 9.06
N ALA A 255 12.07 -17.66 8.72
CA ALA A 255 11.68 -19.01 8.34
C ALA A 255 12.37 -19.37 7.01
N ASP A 256 12.90 -20.57 6.91
CA ASP A 256 13.53 -21.14 5.72
C ASP A 256 12.49 -21.87 4.85
N THR A 257 11.54 -22.56 5.48
CA THR A 257 10.38 -23.20 4.83
C THR A 257 9.12 -23.03 5.67
N PHE A 258 7.95 -23.31 5.07
CA PHE A 258 6.75 -23.53 5.86
C PHE A 258 6.97 -24.71 6.84
N ASP A 259 6.34 -24.62 8.01
CA ASP A 259 6.38 -25.62 9.10
C ASP A 259 7.77 -25.92 9.72
N ASP A 260 8.81 -25.14 9.41
CA ASP A 260 10.07 -25.29 10.12
C ASP A 260 9.98 -24.77 11.58
N GLU A 261 10.96 -25.13 12.40
CA GLU A 261 10.99 -24.74 13.81
C GLU A 261 11.05 -23.21 14.00
N LYS A 262 11.61 -22.46 13.06
CA LYS A 262 11.64 -20.99 13.14
C LYS A 262 10.25 -20.41 12.84
N ALA A 263 9.54 -20.94 11.85
CA ALA A 263 8.18 -20.57 11.47
C ALA A 263 7.21 -20.82 12.62
N LYS A 264 7.29 -22.00 13.26
CA LYS A 264 6.52 -22.34 14.48
C LYS A 264 6.79 -21.37 15.63
N ASN A 265 8.01 -20.87 15.73
CA ASN A 265 8.44 -19.88 16.74
C ASN A 265 8.28 -18.41 16.28
N GLY A 266 7.47 -18.15 15.26
CA GLY A 266 7.08 -16.80 14.84
C GLY A 266 8.19 -16.01 14.13
N ALA A 267 9.15 -16.69 13.48
CA ALA A 267 10.17 -16.02 12.65
C ALA A 267 9.56 -15.21 11.50
N CYS A 268 10.34 -14.28 10.95
CA CYS A 268 9.89 -13.46 9.83
C CYS A 268 9.69 -14.31 8.56
N LEU A 269 8.63 -14.01 7.81
CA LEU A 269 8.23 -14.75 6.60
C LEU A 269 8.81 -14.16 5.31
N PHE A 270 9.72 -13.18 5.38
CA PHE A 270 10.28 -12.52 4.19
C PHE A 270 11.01 -13.51 3.26
N LYS A 271 11.80 -14.44 3.84
CA LYS A 271 12.57 -15.44 3.08
C LYS A 271 11.70 -16.49 2.38
N ILE A 272 10.47 -16.68 2.86
CA ILE A 272 9.44 -17.49 2.20
C ILE A 272 8.39 -16.63 1.48
N GLY A 273 8.76 -15.40 1.12
CA GLY A 273 8.07 -14.61 0.11
C GLY A 273 7.11 -13.53 0.57
N CYS A 274 7.08 -13.18 1.86
CA CYS A 274 6.27 -12.05 2.31
C CYS A 274 6.64 -10.73 1.59
N LYS A 275 5.67 -10.19 0.84
CA LYS A 275 5.75 -8.92 0.10
C LYS A 275 5.34 -7.69 0.93
N GLY A 276 5.16 -7.89 2.24
CA GLY A 276 4.78 -6.84 3.19
C GLY A 276 5.64 -5.56 3.10
N PRO A 277 6.98 -5.63 2.91
CA PRO A 277 7.82 -4.43 2.77
C PRO A 277 7.49 -3.52 1.58
N TYR A 278 6.74 -4.03 0.61
CA TYR A 278 6.40 -3.34 -0.64
C TYR A 278 4.91 -3.01 -0.74
N THR A 279 4.14 -3.30 0.32
CA THR A 279 2.68 -3.26 0.31
C THR A 279 2.17 -2.26 1.32
N TYR A 280 1.23 -1.42 0.89
CA TYR A 280 0.55 -0.42 1.70
C TYR A 280 -0.87 -0.89 1.99
N ASN A 281 -1.15 -1.09 3.28
CA ASN A 281 -2.46 -1.44 3.81
C ASN A 281 -2.40 -1.39 5.34
N ASN A 282 -3.53 -1.51 6.01
CA ASN A 282 -3.64 -1.47 7.46
C ASN A 282 -3.97 -2.84 8.09
N CYS A 283 -3.80 -3.95 7.36
CA CYS A 283 -4.10 -5.32 7.83
C CYS A 283 -3.60 -5.67 9.26
N PRO A 284 -2.39 -5.29 9.72
CA PRO A 284 -1.92 -5.63 11.06
C PRO A 284 -2.65 -4.81 12.14
N LYS A 285 -3.15 -3.62 11.77
CA LYS A 285 -3.89 -2.71 12.65
C LYS A 285 -5.37 -3.09 12.74
N VAL A 286 -6.02 -3.32 11.60
CA VAL A 286 -7.47 -3.61 11.55
C VAL A 286 -7.79 -5.09 11.58
N LYS A 287 -6.87 -5.95 11.12
CA LYS A 287 -7.06 -7.40 10.97
C LYS A 287 -8.31 -7.73 10.12
N PHE A 288 -8.67 -9.01 10.06
CA PHE A 288 -9.84 -9.52 9.35
C PHE A 288 -10.70 -10.34 10.30
N ASN A 289 -12.01 -10.36 10.01
CA ASN A 289 -13.02 -11.16 10.70
C ASN A 289 -13.01 -10.91 12.22
N SER A 290 -13.59 -9.80 12.67
CA SER A 290 -13.66 -9.48 14.11
C SER A 290 -12.29 -9.34 14.78
N LYS A 291 -11.34 -8.76 14.04
CA LYS A 291 -9.93 -8.62 14.45
C LYS A 291 -9.25 -9.95 14.83
N THR A 292 -9.75 -11.08 14.34
CA THR A 292 -9.25 -12.42 14.67
C THR A 292 -7.82 -12.60 14.18
N SER A 293 -7.56 -12.38 12.89
CA SER A 293 -6.24 -12.65 12.30
C SER A 293 -5.96 -11.78 11.07
N TRP A 294 -4.78 -11.94 10.50
CA TRP A 294 -4.37 -11.44 9.20
C TRP A 294 -3.31 -12.39 8.62
N PRO A 295 -2.96 -12.34 7.32
CA PRO A 295 -2.13 -13.37 6.68
C PRO A 295 -0.86 -13.75 7.44
N VAL A 296 -0.07 -12.75 7.88
CA VAL A 296 1.20 -13.01 8.58
C VAL A 296 1.00 -13.54 9.99
N ALA A 297 -0.07 -13.13 10.70
CA ALA A 297 -0.43 -13.76 11.98
C ALA A 297 -0.78 -15.24 11.79
N ALA A 298 -1.46 -15.57 10.69
CA ALA A 298 -1.82 -16.93 10.31
C ALA A 298 -0.65 -17.77 9.74
N GLY A 299 0.53 -17.19 9.58
CA GLY A 299 1.74 -17.90 9.14
C GLY A 299 2.04 -17.84 7.64
N HIS A 300 1.24 -17.13 6.85
CA HIS A 300 1.52 -16.91 5.42
C HIS A 300 2.02 -15.49 5.14
N GLY A 301 3.00 -15.36 4.25
CA GLY A 301 3.50 -14.05 3.82
C GLY A 301 2.42 -13.19 3.15
N CYS A 302 2.53 -11.87 3.25
CA CYS A 302 1.70 -10.97 2.45
C CYS A 302 1.98 -11.18 0.96
N ILE A 303 0.93 -11.18 0.12
CA ILE A 303 1.04 -11.33 -1.35
C ILE A 303 0.92 -10.00 -2.11
N ALA A 304 0.93 -8.87 -1.42
CA ALA A 304 0.74 -7.53 -1.99
C ALA A 304 -0.63 -7.30 -2.65
N CYS A 305 -1.71 -7.93 -2.17
CA CYS A 305 -3.01 -7.89 -2.83
C CYS A 305 -3.68 -6.50 -2.96
N SER A 306 -3.14 -5.46 -2.31
CA SER A 306 -3.58 -4.06 -2.43
C SER A 306 -2.69 -3.19 -3.32
N GLU A 307 -1.65 -3.76 -3.94
CA GLU A 307 -0.79 -3.06 -4.89
C GLU A 307 -1.28 -3.27 -6.33
N LYS A 308 -0.94 -2.31 -7.20
CA LYS A 308 -1.22 -2.39 -8.64
C LYS A 308 -0.46 -3.57 -9.25
N ASN A 309 -1.11 -4.28 -10.18
CA ASN A 309 -0.52 -5.39 -10.94
C ASN A 309 0.14 -6.49 -10.09
N PHE A 310 -0.35 -6.71 -8.86
CA PHE A 310 0.36 -7.60 -7.93
C PHE A 310 0.44 -9.06 -8.40
N TRP A 311 -0.44 -9.45 -9.32
CA TRP A 311 -0.44 -10.77 -9.96
C TRP A 311 0.84 -11.05 -10.75
N ASP A 312 1.38 -10.04 -11.43
CA ASP A 312 2.50 -10.20 -12.35
C ASP A 312 3.80 -9.58 -11.82
N GLU A 313 3.72 -8.50 -11.03
CA GLU A 313 4.90 -7.67 -10.70
C GLU A 313 5.68 -8.12 -9.44
N PHE A 314 5.18 -9.10 -8.68
CA PHE A 314 5.80 -9.53 -7.41
C PHE A 314 6.49 -10.90 -7.45
N GLY A 315 6.59 -11.53 -8.62
CA GLY A 315 7.19 -12.85 -8.75
C GLY A 315 6.43 -13.92 -7.96
N ASN A 316 7.06 -15.07 -7.74
CA ASN A 316 6.42 -16.13 -6.97
C ASN A 316 6.12 -15.67 -5.52
N TYR A 317 4.86 -15.82 -5.08
CA TYR A 317 4.42 -15.35 -3.77
C TYR A 317 5.15 -15.98 -2.59
N GLU A 318 5.61 -17.22 -2.73
CA GLU A 318 6.27 -17.98 -1.67
C GLU A 318 7.80 -17.87 -1.73
N LYS A 319 8.32 -16.89 -2.47
CA LYS A 319 9.75 -16.61 -2.64
C LYS A 319 10.07 -15.12 -2.50
N PRO A 320 11.28 -14.75 -2.04
CA PRO A 320 11.72 -13.35 -2.06
C PRO A 320 11.73 -12.78 -3.49
N MET A 321 11.72 -11.46 -3.64
CA MET A 321 11.84 -10.81 -4.95
C MET A 321 13.28 -10.89 -5.46
N ALA A 322 13.69 -12.06 -5.94
CA ALA A 322 14.98 -12.33 -6.54
C ALA A 322 14.81 -12.75 -8.01
N ASN A 323 15.80 -12.47 -8.85
CA ASN A 323 15.68 -12.54 -10.31
C ASN A 323 15.24 -13.91 -10.87
N ILE A 324 15.57 -15.00 -10.18
CA ILE A 324 15.12 -16.36 -10.56
C ILE A 324 13.59 -16.52 -10.56
N PHE A 325 12.85 -15.61 -9.93
CA PHE A 325 11.39 -15.63 -9.82
C PHE A 325 10.69 -14.54 -10.66
N SER A 326 11.41 -13.93 -11.60
CA SER A 326 10.88 -12.82 -12.41
C SER A 326 9.90 -13.29 -13.48
N TYR A 327 8.63 -12.85 -13.36
CA TYR A 327 7.65 -12.97 -14.45
C TYR A 327 7.86 -11.92 -15.55
N ALA A 328 8.70 -10.91 -15.28
CA ALA A 328 8.92 -9.73 -16.12
C ALA A 328 9.42 -10.01 -17.55
N LYS A 329 9.94 -11.22 -17.85
CA LYS A 329 10.30 -11.60 -19.23
C LYS A 329 9.09 -11.66 -20.18
N LEU A 330 7.87 -11.72 -19.67
CA LEU A 330 6.64 -11.72 -20.48
C LEU A 330 6.07 -10.31 -20.74
N THR A 331 6.50 -9.29 -20.00
CA THR A 331 5.80 -7.98 -19.96
C THR A 331 6.69 -6.76 -20.24
N ASN A 332 8.03 -6.89 -20.25
CA ASN A 332 8.93 -5.74 -20.28
C ASN A 332 9.79 -5.62 -21.56
N GLU A 333 9.18 -5.38 -22.73
CA GLU A 333 9.96 -4.83 -23.87
C GLU A 333 10.30 -3.33 -23.71
N LYS A 334 9.72 -2.62 -22.73
CA LYS A 334 9.93 -1.16 -22.58
C LYS A 334 9.93 -0.66 -21.14
N GLN A 335 10.84 -1.16 -20.31
CA GLN A 335 11.25 -0.41 -19.11
C GLN A 335 12.72 -0.03 -19.22
N ASN A 336 12.96 1.04 -19.99
CA ASN A 336 14.11 1.89 -19.76
C ASN A 336 13.91 2.52 -18.38
N ILE A 337 14.53 1.95 -17.35
CA ILE A 337 14.83 2.75 -16.18
C ILE A 337 15.95 3.70 -16.63
N GLU A 338 15.56 4.89 -17.12
CA GLU A 338 16.51 5.98 -17.35
C GLU A 338 17.04 6.45 -15.99
N PHE A 339 17.98 5.69 -15.44
CA PHE A 339 18.86 6.20 -14.40
C PHE A 339 19.86 7.15 -15.07
N THR A 340 19.69 8.46 -14.93
CA THR A 340 20.78 9.43 -15.16
C THR A 340 21.75 9.38 -13.97
N LEU A 341 22.35 8.22 -13.77
CA LEU A 341 23.10 7.87 -12.58
C LEU A 341 24.33 8.77 -12.37
N LYS A 342 24.86 9.31 -13.47
CA LYS A 342 25.93 10.31 -13.46
C LYS A 342 25.47 11.62 -12.80
N GLU A 343 24.34 12.17 -13.21
CA GLU A 343 23.76 13.39 -12.62
C GLU A 343 23.38 13.16 -11.15
N GLN A 344 22.84 11.97 -10.85
CA GLN A 344 22.49 11.61 -9.47
C GLN A 344 23.70 11.57 -8.55
N ILE A 345 24.79 10.92 -8.98
CA ILE A 345 26.03 10.86 -8.22
C ILE A 345 26.68 12.23 -8.09
N GLU A 346 26.65 13.05 -9.14
CA GLU A 346 27.11 14.44 -9.07
C GLU A 346 26.34 15.22 -7.99
N ILE A 347 25.00 15.14 -7.97
CA ILE A 347 24.17 15.80 -6.94
C ILE A 347 24.46 15.23 -5.54
N LEU A 348 24.52 13.91 -5.36
CA LEU A 348 24.87 13.31 -4.07
C LEU A 348 26.25 13.75 -3.60
N SER A 349 27.21 13.87 -4.51
CA SER A 349 28.57 14.34 -4.19
C SER A 349 28.62 15.82 -3.78
N THR A 350 27.58 16.61 -4.05
CA THR A 350 27.44 17.97 -3.50
C THR A 350 26.87 18.02 -2.09
N MET A 351 26.34 16.90 -1.58
CA MET A 351 25.74 16.84 -0.25
C MET A 351 26.81 16.69 0.84
N ASP A 352 26.48 17.17 2.04
CA ASP A 352 27.35 16.96 3.19
C ASP A 352 27.07 15.60 3.81
N PHE A 353 28.02 14.67 3.70
CA PHE A 353 27.93 13.38 4.37
C PHE A 353 29.32 12.80 4.61
N GLU A 354 29.42 12.08 5.72
CA GLU A 354 30.57 11.29 6.09
C GLU A 354 30.05 10.02 6.74
N PHE A 355 30.71 8.90 6.49
CA PHE A 355 30.34 7.63 7.10
C PHE A 355 31.59 6.78 7.31
N GLU A 356 31.52 5.92 8.33
CA GLU A 356 32.51 4.86 8.52
C GLU A 356 32.44 3.92 7.31
N SER A 357 33.56 3.76 6.61
CA SER A 357 33.71 2.95 5.42
C SER A 357 34.48 1.65 5.66
N ASN A 358 35.09 1.49 6.83
CA ASN A 358 35.64 0.22 7.26
C ASN A 358 34.50 -0.77 7.56
N VAL A 359 34.33 -1.78 6.69
CA VAL A 359 33.25 -2.78 6.78
C VAL A 359 33.26 -3.49 8.14
N LYS A 360 34.43 -3.81 8.70
CA LYS A 360 34.55 -4.49 9.99
C LYS A 360 33.99 -3.63 11.12
N LEU A 361 34.33 -2.35 11.16
CA LEU A 361 33.79 -1.42 12.15
C LEU A 361 32.30 -1.15 11.98
N ILE A 362 31.80 -1.11 10.74
CA ILE A 362 30.35 -1.02 10.46
C ILE A 362 29.62 -2.21 11.09
N LEU A 363 30.10 -3.44 10.89
CA LEU A 363 29.51 -4.64 11.48
C LEU A 363 29.55 -4.60 13.02
N GLN A 364 30.68 -4.17 13.60
CA GLN A 364 30.79 -3.97 15.06
C GLN A 364 29.82 -2.91 15.58
N ASN A 365 29.62 -1.82 14.84
CA ASN A 365 28.70 -0.75 15.21
C ASN A 365 27.23 -1.20 15.16
N ILE A 366 26.86 -2.01 14.15
CA ILE A 366 25.54 -2.65 14.07
C ILE A 366 25.34 -3.58 15.28
N ALA A 367 26.36 -4.32 15.70
CA ALA A 367 26.30 -5.24 16.83
C ALA A 367 26.16 -4.59 18.21
N LYS A 368 26.21 -3.26 18.34
CA LYS A 368 26.12 -2.57 19.64
C LYS A 368 24.78 -2.74 20.35
N ASN A 369 23.71 -3.06 19.64
CA ASN A 369 22.40 -3.35 20.22
C ASN A 369 22.01 -4.81 20.03
N LYS A 370 21.07 -5.30 20.84
CA LYS A 370 20.68 -6.71 20.89
C LYS A 370 20.21 -7.27 19.53
N LEU A 371 19.40 -6.50 18.78
CA LEU A 371 18.88 -6.94 17.48
C LEU A 371 20.00 -7.01 16.45
N GLY A 372 20.85 -5.98 16.41
CA GLY A 372 22.00 -5.92 15.53
C GLY A 372 23.05 -6.99 15.83
N ALA A 373 23.33 -7.29 17.10
CA ALA A 373 24.21 -8.40 17.47
C ALA A 373 23.68 -9.74 16.92
N SER A 374 22.38 -9.99 17.08
CA SER A 374 21.74 -11.18 16.52
C SER A 374 21.79 -11.21 14.99
N LEU A 375 21.60 -10.06 14.33
CA LEU A 375 21.71 -9.95 12.88
C LEU A 375 23.11 -10.32 12.38
N ILE A 376 24.16 -9.81 13.02
CA ILE A 376 25.55 -10.09 12.64
C ILE A 376 25.89 -11.57 12.85
N GLU A 377 25.44 -12.17 13.95
CA GLU A 377 25.61 -13.60 14.20
C GLU A 377 24.90 -14.45 13.12
N ASN A 378 23.67 -14.09 12.75
CA ASN A 378 22.92 -14.78 11.71
C ASN A 378 23.54 -14.60 10.32
N TYR A 379 24.06 -13.40 10.01
CA TYR A 379 24.81 -13.13 8.79
C TYR A 379 26.08 -13.98 8.72
N LYS A 380 26.87 -14.05 9.80
CA LYS A 380 28.09 -14.88 9.87
C LYS A 380 27.79 -16.35 9.57
N LYS A 381 26.68 -16.87 10.09
CA LYS A 381 26.24 -18.26 9.84
C LYS A 381 25.80 -18.48 8.39
N ALA A 382 25.08 -17.52 7.80
CA ALA A 382 24.55 -17.64 6.44
C ALA A 382 25.59 -17.36 5.34
N PHE A 383 26.57 -16.50 5.62
CA PHE A 383 27.56 -15.99 4.66
C PHE A 383 28.99 -16.10 5.21
N GLU A 384 29.37 -17.28 5.69
CA GLU A 384 30.67 -17.53 6.33
C GLU A 384 31.86 -17.07 5.48
N LYS A 385 31.84 -17.36 4.18
CA LYS A 385 32.89 -16.94 3.23
C LYS A 385 33.02 -15.43 3.14
N ASN A 386 31.89 -14.72 3.04
CA ASN A 386 31.87 -13.26 2.94
C ASN A 386 32.38 -12.63 4.24
N TYR A 387 31.95 -13.17 5.39
CA TYR A 387 32.41 -12.70 6.70
C TYR A 387 33.92 -12.93 6.88
N HIS A 388 34.43 -14.10 6.49
CA HIS A 388 35.85 -14.40 6.55
C HIS A 388 36.68 -13.49 5.66
N PHE A 389 36.20 -13.18 4.45
CA PHE A 389 36.84 -12.18 3.58
C PHE A 389 36.99 -10.83 4.28
N ILE A 390 35.95 -10.36 4.99
CA ILE A 390 35.98 -9.09 5.72
C ILE A 390 37.03 -9.14 6.85
N GLU A 391 37.07 -10.22 7.64
CA GLU A 391 38.05 -10.37 8.72
C GLU A 391 39.49 -10.40 8.24
N GLN A 392 39.76 -10.93 7.05
CA GLN A 392 41.10 -11.02 6.48
C GLN A 392 41.60 -9.71 5.87
N ASN A 393 40.69 -8.86 5.37
CA ASN A 393 41.05 -7.72 4.54
C ASN A 393 40.84 -6.36 5.21
N PHE A 394 40.19 -6.31 6.38
CA PHE A 394 39.93 -5.08 7.12
C PHE A 394 40.46 -5.14 8.55
N ASP A 395 41.20 -4.11 8.94
CA ASP A 395 41.66 -3.91 10.31
C ASP A 395 40.58 -3.25 11.20
N GLU A 396 40.92 -2.89 12.43
CA GLU A 396 40.02 -2.21 13.37
C GLU A 396 40.22 -0.69 13.39
N ASN A 397 40.90 -0.13 12.40
CA ASN A 397 41.13 1.32 12.31
C ASN A 397 39.97 2.00 11.58
N SER A 398 39.51 3.12 12.13
CA SER A 398 38.43 3.91 11.54
C SER A 398 38.84 4.50 10.19
N GLN A 399 37.95 4.41 9.22
CA GLN A 399 38.13 4.95 7.87
C GLN A 399 36.88 5.75 7.48
N ILE A 400 36.91 7.06 7.71
CA ILE A 400 35.81 7.93 7.31
C ILE A 400 35.91 8.23 5.82
N SER A 401 34.79 8.07 5.10
CA SER A 401 34.67 8.40 3.67
C SER A 401 33.53 9.39 3.43
N ASN A 402 33.73 10.25 2.45
CA ASN A 402 32.72 11.10 1.81
C ASN A 402 32.49 10.71 0.34
N ASP A 403 33.09 9.61 -0.13
CA ASP A 403 32.85 9.06 -1.46
C ASP A 403 31.66 8.11 -1.43
N ILE A 404 30.58 8.47 -2.12
CA ILE A 404 29.37 7.65 -2.25
C ILE A 404 29.66 6.29 -2.90
N TRP A 405 30.71 6.16 -3.70
CA TRP A 405 31.07 4.87 -4.29
C TRP A 405 31.53 3.86 -3.24
N LYS A 406 32.15 4.31 -2.14
CA LYS A 406 32.46 3.43 -1.00
C LYS A 406 31.20 2.83 -0.39
N TYR A 407 30.08 3.55 -0.42
CA TYR A 407 28.79 3.03 0.03
C TYR A 407 28.36 1.79 -0.79
N PHE A 408 28.44 1.89 -2.12
CA PHE A 408 28.08 0.80 -3.03
C PHE A 408 29.08 -0.37 -2.97
N GLU A 409 30.37 -0.07 -2.82
CA GLU A 409 31.42 -1.08 -2.62
C GLU A 409 31.17 -1.90 -1.35
N ILE A 410 30.79 -1.27 -0.23
CA ILE A 410 30.45 -1.98 1.01
C ILE A 410 29.26 -2.92 0.80
N ASN A 411 28.20 -2.45 0.14
CA ASN A 411 27.05 -3.30 -0.18
C ASN A 411 27.46 -4.53 -1.01
N PHE A 412 28.37 -4.34 -1.97
CA PHE A 412 28.91 -5.43 -2.78
C PHE A 412 29.76 -6.40 -1.94
N ILE A 413 30.65 -5.91 -1.07
CA ILE A 413 31.48 -6.74 -0.19
C ILE A 413 30.59 -7.59 0.74
N LEU A 414 29.55 -7.01 1.33
CA LEU A 414 28.60 -7.74 2.17
C LEU A 414 27.88 -8.85 1.38
N ALA A 415 27.50 -8.58 0.13
CA ALA A 415 26.76 -9.54 -0.69
C ALA A 415 27.64 -10.63 -1.33
N LYS A 416 28.87 -10.30 -1.75
CA LYS A 416 29.73 -11.16 -2.58
C LYS A 416 30.99 -11.66 -1.89
N GLY A 417 31.45 -11.00 -0.83
CA GLY A 417 32.69 -11.40 -0.15
C GLY A 417 33.95 -11.19 -0.98
N GLU A 418 33.96 -10.16 -1.83
CA GLU A 418 35.12 -9.76 -2.63
C GLU A 418 35.09 -8.24 -2.90
N PHE A 419 36.21 -7.66 -3.34
CA PHE A 419 36.26 -6.25 -3.72
C PHE A 419 35.55 -5.99 -5.05
N LEU A 420 34.80 -4.89 -5.13
CA LEU A 420 34.21 -4.42 -6.37
C LEU A 420 35.31 -3.97 -7.34
N LYS A 421 35.41 -4.60 -8.52
CA LYS A 421 36.48 -4.33 -9.50
C LYS A 421 36.12 -3.19 -10.44
N ASP A 422 34.88 -3.18 -10.95
CA ASP A 422 34.34 -2.10 -11.78
C ASP A 422 33.06 -1.53 -11.14
N LYS A 423 32.99 -0.22 -11.03
CA LYS A 423 31.80 0.51 -10.58
C LYS A 423 30.57 0.17 -11.43
N ASN A 424 30.77 -0.12 -12.72
CA ASN A 424 29.69 -0.51 -13.64
C ASN A 424 29.02 -1.82 -13.23
N ASP A 425 29.69 -2.73 -12.52
CA ASP A 425 29.10 -4.01 -12.11
C ASP A 425 27.93 -3.81 -11.14
N PHE A 426 28.05 -2.85 -10.22
CA PHE A 426 26.96 -2.48 -9.32
C PHE A 426 25.75 -1.91 -10.09
N LEU A 427 26.03 -1.05 -11.07
CA LEU A 427 25.00 -0.42 -11.89
C LEU A 427 24.28 -1.44 -12.77
N ASN A 428 25.05 -2.36 -13.36
CA ASN A 428 24.53 -3.44 -14.18
C ASN A 428 23.68 -4.39 -13.34
N ALA A 429 24.10 -4.72 -12.12
CA ALA A 429 23.30 -5.52 -11.19
C ALA A 429 21.94 -4.87 -10.90
N ALA A 430 21.91 -3.57 -10.61
CA ALA A 430 20.66 -2.85 -10.39
C ALA A 430 19.77 -2.78 -11.63
N LYS A 431 20.35 -2.57 -12.83
CA LYS A 431 19.62 -2.57 -14.11
C LYS A 431 19.04 -3.93 -14.46
N ASN A 432 19.72 -5.00 -14.04
CA ASN A 432 19.29 -6.38 -14.28
C ASN A 432 18.22 -6.85 -13.28
N TYR A 433 17.87 -6.04 -12.28
CA TYR A 433 16.80 -6.38 -11.36
C TYR A 433 15.44 -6.31 -12.08
N ALA A 434 14.72 -7.42 -12.04
CA ALA A 434 13.54 -7.60 -12.89
C ALA A 434 12.23 -7.03 -12.31
N PHE A 435 12.22 -6.69 -11.01
CA PHE A 435 11.02 -6.20 -10.33
C PHE A 435 11.03 -4.68 -10.20
N LYS A 436 9.85 -4.08 -10.14
CA LYS A 436 9.70 -2.61 -10.06
C LYS A 436 9.83 -2.07 -8.63
N HIS A 437 9.72 -2.95 -7.63
CA HIS A 437 9.60 -2.59 -6.23
C HIS A 437 10.96 -2.61 -5.53
N ALA A 438 11.34 -1.46 -4.97
CA ALA A 438 12.56 -1.31 -4.18
C ALA A 438 12.28 -1.64 -2.71
N SER A 439 13.22 -2.35 -2.09
CA SER A 439 13.25 -2.55 -0.65
C SER A 439 13.60 -1.25 0.07
N PRO A 440 12.91 -0.90 1.17
CA PRO A 440 13.25 0.29 1.96
C PRO A 440 14.68 0.29 2.52
N TYR A 441 15.31 1.46 2.56
CA TYR A 441 16.63 1.67 3.17
C TYR A 441 16.55 2.74 4.26
N ASP A 442 17.37 2.58 5.30
CA ASP A 442 17.39 3.44 6.48
C ASP A 442 18.34 4.65 6.29
N PHE A 443 18.03 5.53 5.32
CA PHE A 443 18.71 6.82 5.15
C PHE A 443 17.95 7.94 5.87
N LYS A 444 18.68 8.94 6.36
CA LYS A 444 18.09 10.18 6.89
C LYS A 444 18.60 11.39 6.12
N LEU A 445 17.69 12.11 5.47
CA LEU A 445 17.97 13.36 4.77
C LEU A 445 17.49 14.55 5.59
N THR A 446 18.36 15.53 5.80
CA THR A 446 18.00 16.83 6.37
C THR A 446 18.21 17.91 5.32
N LEU A 447 17.13 18.58 4.90
CA LEU A 447 17.16 19.66 3.93
C LEU A 447 17.51 20.99 4.63
N ALA A 448 18.56 21.65 4.16
CA ALA A 448 19.04 22.93 4.67
C ALA A 448 19.78 23.69 3.55
N GLU A 449 20.36 24.86 3.84
CA GLU A 449 21.26 25.56 2.89
C GLU A 449 22.39 24.65 2.39
N LYS A 450 22.97 23.85 3.29
CA LYS A 450 23.81 22.71 2.97
C LYS A 450 23.08 21.44 3.41
N SER A 451 22.48 20.72 2.47
CA SER A 451 21.72 19.49 2.78
C SER A 451 22.65 18.40 3.30
N LYS A 452 22.22 17.70 4.35
CA LYS A 452 23.00 16.65 5.03
C LYS A 452 22.34 15.29 4.84
N LEU A 453 23.14 14.29 4.44
CA LEU A 453 22.71 12.90 4.29
C LEU A 453 23.39 12.02 5.35
N ASP A 454 22.59 11.39 6.20
CA ASP A 454 23.07 10.41 7.19
C ASP A 454 22.78 8.99 6.69
N ILE A 455 23.86 8.30 6.35
CA ILE A 455 23.85 6.91 5.88
C ILE A 455 24.43 5.93 6.91
N SER A 456 24.78 6.39 8.11
CA SER A 456 25.50 5.61 9.13
C SER A 456 24.78 4.32 9.57
N LYS A 457 23.44 4.29 9.46
CA LYS A 457 22.60 3.14 9.82
C LYS A 457 22.17 2.28 8.64
N SER A 458 22.42 2.76 7.43
CA SER A 458 21.80 2.19 6.23
C SER A 458 22.34 0.81 5.84
N PHE A 459 23.51 0.40 6.34
CA PHE A 459 24.08 -0.93 6.10
C PHE A 459 23.39 -2.06 6.87
N ARG A 460 22.50 -1.73 7.83
CA ARG A 460 21.68 -2.74 8.52
C ARG A 460 20.72 -3.43 7.54
N MET A 461 20.07 -2.66 6.67
CA MET A 461 19.03 -3.17 5.76
C MET A 461 19.59 -4.16 4.71
N PRO A 462 20.72 -3.88 4.03
CA PRO A 462 21.37 -4.85 3.15
C PRO A 462 21.61 -6.21 3.81
N LEU A 463 22.16 -6.23 5.04
CA LEU A 463 22.40 -7.47 5.78
C LEU A 463 21.10 -8.22 6.08
N ILE A 464 20.07 -7.51 6.52
CA ILE A 464 18.76 -8.10 6.79
C ILE A 464 18.20 -8.74 5.51
N TYR A 465 18.24 -8.03 4.39
CA TYR A 465 17.73 -8.51 3.12
C TYR A 465 18.52 -9.69 2.55
N LEU A 466 19.85 -9.70 2.68
CA LEU A 466 20.69 -10.85 2.33
C LEU A 466 20.29 -12.09 3.14
N CYS A 467 20.20 -11.96 4.47
CA CYS A 467 19.73 -13.04 5.35
C CYS A 467 18.30 -13.48 5.00
N GLY A 468 17.49 -12.54 4.51
CA GLY A 468 16.13 -12.74 4.03
C GLY A 468 16.04 -13.33 2.62
N GLY A 469 17.16 -13.63 1.95
CA GLY A 469 17.18 -14.25 0.63
C GLY A 469 16.95 -13.31 -0.55
N LEU A 470 17.07 -11.99 -0.36
CA LEU A 470 17.15 -11.03 -1.47
C LEU A 470 18.53 -11.15 -2.13
N ASP A 471 18.56 -11.09 -3.46
CA ASP A 471 19.81 -11.13 -4.23
C ASP A 471 20.50 -9.77 -4.28
N PHE A 472 21.72 -9.76 -4.84
CA PHE A 472 22.53 -8.55 -4.91
C PHE A 472 21.92 -7.52 -5.86
N GLU A 473 21.29 -7.97 -6.95
CA GLU A 473 20.56 -7.14 -7.89
C GLU A 473 19.43 -6.36 -7.20
N GLY A 474 18.63 -7.03 -6.37
CA GLY A 474 17.61 -6.37 -5.57
C GLY A 474 18.17 -5.38 -4.56
N ILE A 475 19.28 -5.70 -3.91
CA ILE A 475 19.99 -4.79 -2.98
C ILE A 475 20.49 -3.56 -3.72
N ALA A 476 21.16 -3.74 -4.86
CA ALA A 476 21.73 -2.67 -5.67
C ALA A 476 20.63 -1.75 -6.23
N TYR A 477 19.57 -2.32 -6.79
CA TYR A 477 18.40 -1.57 -7.25
C TYR A 477 17.77 -0.75 -6.12
N SER A 478 17.58 -1.38 -4.96
CA SER A 478 16.95 -0.73 -3.81
C SER A 478 17.79 0.42 -3.25
N ALA A 479 19.11 0.25 -3.17
CA ALA A 479 20.03 1.30 -2.74
C ALA A 479 19.95 2.52 -3.68
N LEU A 480 20.05 2.31 -4.99
CA LEU A 480 19.97 3.39 -5.98
C LEU A 480 18.62 4.10 -5.95
N LYS A 481 17.51 3.35 -5.89
CA LYS A 481 16.16 3.92 -5.81
C LYS A 481 15.97 4.78 -4.56
N ALA A 482 16.54 4.37 -3.44
CA ALA A 482 16.47 5.13 -2.19
C ALA A 482 17.26 6.46 -2.28
N PHE A 483 18.41 6.48 -2.97
CA PHE A 483 19.12 7.74 -3.26
C PHE A 483 18.38 8.63 -4.26
N GLU A 484 17.79 8.07 -5.32
CA GLU A 484 16.96 8.82 -6.27
C GLU A 484 15.87 9.63 -5.57
N LYS A 485 15.18 9.01 -4.60
CA LYS A 485 14.16 9.69 -3.79
C LYS A 485 14.73 10.87 -3.00
N SER A 486 15.92 10.70 -2.42
CA SER A 486 16.60 11.75 -1.66
C SER A 486 17.00 12.91 -2.57
N ILE A 487 17.48 12.62 -3.78
CA ILE A 487 17.82 13.63 -4.79
C ILE A 487 16.59 14.41 -5.23
N GLN A 488 15.47 13.73 -5.52
CA GLN A 488 14.22 14.39 -5.87
C GLN A 488 13.79 15.39 -4.79
N SER A 489 13.88 15.01 -3.51
CA SER A 489 13.59 15.92 -2.39
C SER A 489 14.52 17.14 -2.34
N VAL A 490 15.81 16.99 -2.67
CA VAL A 490 16.76 18.11 -2.74
C VAL A 490 16.43 19.04 -3.91
N VAL A 491 16.14 18.47 -5.09
CA VAL A 491 15.78 19.25 -6.29
C VAL A 491 14.50 20.05 -6.06
N GLU A 492 13.47 19.42 -5.48
CA GLU A 492 12.21 20.09 -5.13
C GLU A 492 12.42 21.23 -4.13
N PHE A 493 13.24 21.01 -3.10
CA PHE A 493 13.60 22.04 -2.12
C PHE A 493 14.33 23.23 -2.76
N ASN A 494 15.27 22.96 -3.66
CA ASN A 494 16.00 24.02 -4.37
C ASN A 494 15.09 24.80 -5.33
N LYS A 495 14.14 24.14 -6.00
CA LYS A 495 13.14 24.83 -6.84
C LYS A 495 12.29 25.80 -6.01
N GLN A 496 11.83 25.37 -4.83
CA GLN A 496 11.05 26.23 -3.92
C GLN A 496 11.82 27.48 -3.45
N LYS A 497 13.16 27.45 -3.43
CA LYS A 497 13.99 28.61 -3.09
C LYS A 497 14.14 29.62 -4.23
N ILE A 498 14.04 29.17 -5.47
CA ILE A 498 14.34 29.99 -6.66
C ILE A 498 13.10 30.75 -7.14
N GLY A 499 11.89 30.36 -6.70
CA GLY A 499 10.63 31.00 -7.06
C GLY A 499 10.04 30.42 -8.33
#